data_AF-A0A016UJI8-F1
#
_entry.id   AF-A0A016UJI8-F1
#
_cell.length_a   1.000
_cell.length_b   1.000
_cell.length_c   1.000
_cell.angle_alpha   90.00
_cell.angle_beta   90.00
_cell.angle_gamma   90.00
#
_symmetry.space_group_name_H-M   'P 1'
#
loop_
_entity.id
_entity.type
_entity.pdbx_description
1 polymer ?
#
loop_
_entity_poly.entity_id
_entity_poly.type
_entity_poly.pdbx_seq_one_letter_code
_entity_poly.pdbx_strand_id
1 'polypeptide(L)'
;MPRMSCAHKMSANKKIERVDTLMTFLKSATQQQMSAKLHDVWAAPQATITEARLLLTLGANPESLYKDDYGQKTLMDRVDSGTVCDKCVVKFNDFLEYAGVIYEEMCEQTPINIVRGRKCTSGLLPLCMDGGGMRGLVSVVCLLFASRRILGDETLVNYFDWLIGTSTGSMLALSTANGRTLSECFFLYWNMKRQIFLEGSTMSRLLGDQVSVQTRNIEKVLSDCFPTETFQQCDRRLTVPALDISMAPARLHIFRNYSFTRPFGAPMDEEQDVMFKDAARASSAAPTYFEPFLYQGKKFVDGSFVANYPLNILFKEVDSFTRHDNRVRLAGVVSIGTGEPAQSERKYKSGTTIRAKAKNMAHLSTLILEQVVGQDLLAVEMAEERCHAHNIPFIRISPKGINVRIDQIDDGKLMDMIWTTQLWLIQNLREVDKLGELLFKLLSDPDDRKRRSNTVL
;
A
#
# COMPACT_ATOMS: atom_id res chain seq x y z
N MET A 1 39.45 -21.52 6.44
CA MET A 1 37.98 -21.34 6.56
C MET A 1 37.38 -21.42 5.16
N PRO A 2 36.23 -22.06 4.93
CA PRO A 2 35.59 -22.02 3.62
C PRO A 2 35.32 -20.56 3.25
N ARG A 3 35.73 -20.14 2.05
CA ARG A 3 35.45 -18.79 1.52
C ARG A 3 33.95 -18.57 1.58
N MET A 4 33.51 -17.66 2.45
CA MET A 4 32.12 -17.28 2.55
C MET A 4 31.70 -16.62 1.24
N SER A 5 30.69 -17.19 0.58
CA SER A 5 30.22 -16.70 -0.71
C SER A 5 29.12 -15.65 -0.54
N CYS A 6 28.91 -14.77 -1.53
CA CYS A 6 27.87 -13.75 -1.42
C CYS A 6 26.48 -14.27 -1.06
N ALA A 7 25.78 -13.53 -0.18
CA ALA A 7 24.50 -13.92 0.42
C ALA A 7 23.40 -14.26 -0.61
N HIS A 8 23.47 -13.73 -1.84
CA HIS A 8 22.53 -14.11 -2.90
C HIS A 8 22.60 -15.60 -3.27
N LYS A 9 23.75 -16.26 -3.04
CA LYS A 9 23.99 -17.69 -3.27
C LYS A 9 23.47 -18.58 -2.14
N MET A 10 23.02 -18.00 -1.03
CA MET A 10 22.40 -18.76 0.07
C MET A 10 21.12 -19.43 -0.42
N SER A 11 20.79 -20.59 0.16
CA SER A 11 19.54 -21.29 -0.12
C SER A 11 18.34 -20.37 0.15
N ALA A 12 17.26 -20.55 -0.61
CA ALA A 12 16.03 -19.79 -0.44
C ALA A 12 15.51 -19.87 1.00
N ASN A 13 15.47 -21.08 1.58
CA ASN A 13 15.01 -21.32 2.95
C ASN A 13 15.81 -20.52 3.98
N LYS A 14 17.15 -20.48 3.84
CA LYS A 14 18.01 -19.73 4.77
C LYS A 14 17.80 -18.22 4.65
N LYS A 15 17.53 -17.71 3.45
CA LYS A 15 17.19 -16.27 3.26
C LYS A 15 15.85 -15.94 3.91
N ILE A 16 14.85 -16.81 3.72
CA ILE A 16 13.51 -16.66 4.32
C ILE A 16 13.61 -16.67 5.84
N GLU A 17 14.30 -17.65 6.42
CA GLU A 17 14.46 -17.77 7.88
C GLU A 17 15.10 -16.53 8.51
N ARG A 18 16.10 -15.95 7.84
CA ARG A 18 16.74 -14.70 8.30
C ARG A 18 15.78 -13.53 8.28
N VAL A 19 15.04 -13.36 7.18
CA VAL A 19 14.01 -12.32 7.07
C VAL A 19 12.95 -12.52 8.13
N ASP A 20 12.49 -13.74 8.37
CA ASP A 20 11.44 -14.03 9.36
C ASP A 20 11.89 -13.78 10.80
N THR A 21 13.15 -14.10 11.10
CA THR A 21 13.80 -13.78 12.37
C THR A 21 13.86 -12.26 12.56
N LEU A 22 14.27 -11.53 11.52
CA LEU A 22 14.32 -10.07 11.54
C LEU A 22 12.93 -9.46 11.71
N MET A 23 11.92 -9.96 10.99
CA MET A 23 10.54 -9.48 11.08
C MET A 23 9.95 -9.72 12.49
N THR A 24 10.32 -10.82 13.14
CA THR A 24 9.92 -11.09 14.52
C THR A 24 10.55 -10.09 15.49
N PHE A 25 11.83 -9.77 15.30
CA PHE A 25 12.52 -8.72 16.06
C PHE A 25 11.89 -7.34 15.84
N LEU A 26 11.58 -6.98 14.59
CA LEU A 26 11.05 -5.66 14.21
C LEU A 26 9.68 -5.35 14.84
N LYS A 27 8.86 -6.38 15.14
CA LYS A 27 7.52 -6.20 15.71
C LYS A 27 7.52 -5.57 17.11
N SER A 28 8.61 -5.70 17.86
CA SER A 28 8.72 -5.19 19.24
C SER A 28 9.94 -4.30 19.46
N ALA A 29 10.80 -4.12 18.45
CA ALA A 29 12.01 -3.34 18.57
C ALA A 29 11.73 -1.84 18.64
N THR A 30 12.45 -1.14 19.53
CA THR A 30 12.49 0.32 19.53
C THR A 30 13.35 0.84 18.37
N GLN A 31 13.23 2.13 18.05
CA GLN A 31 14.04 2.76 17.02
C GLN A 31 15.55 2.60 17.28
N GLN A 32 15.99 2.75 18.53
CA GLN A 32 17.39 2.57 18.92
C GLN A 32 17.85 1.13 18.71
N GLN A 33 17.02 0.14 19.07
CA GLN A 33 17.32 -1.27 18.84
C GLN A 33 17.39 -1.61 17.35
N MET A 34 16.50 -1.06 16.53
CA MET A 34 16.56 -1.21 15.07
C MET A 34 17.82 -0.58 14.49
N SER A 35 18.23 0.59 14.97
CA SER A 35 19.45 1.29 14.54
C SER A 35 20.71 0.49 14.88
N ALA A 36 20.79 -0.06 16.10
CA ALA A 36 21.87 -0.97 16.49
C ALA A 36 21.86 -2.25 15.63
N LYS A 37 20.68 -2.81 15.37
CA LYS A 37 20.55 -4.01 14.52
C LYS A 37 20.99 -3.75 13.08
N LEU A 38 20.78 -2.55 12.54
CA LEU A 38 21.25 -2.16 11.22
C LEU A 38 22.78 -2.17 11.16
N HIS A 39 23.45 -1.64 12.18
CA HIS A 39 24.91 -1.70 12.28
C HIS A 39 25.42 -3.16 12.31
N ASP A 40 24.79 -4.03 13.11
CA ASP A 40 25.15 -5.45 13.19
C ASP A 40 24.92 -6.19 11.87
N VAL A 41 23.80 -5.91 11.20
CA VAL A 41 23.47 -6.47 9.88
C VAL A 41 24.50 -6.02 8.86
N TRP A 42 24.94 -4.76 8.89
CA TRP A 42 25.94 -4.25 7.97
C TRP A 42 27.29 -4.96 8.13
N ALA A 43 27.70 -5.18 9.38
CA ALA A 43 28.93 -5.89 9.75
C ALA A 43 28.94 -7.37 9.34
N ALA A 44 27.76 -8.01 9.30
CA ALA A 44 27.65 -9.44 9.06
C ALA A 44 27.99 -9.81 7.60
N PRO A 45 29.01 -10.65 7.33
CA PRO A 45 29.46 -10.96 5.96
C PRO A 45 28.37 -11.59 5.07
N GLN A 46 27.45 -12.34 5.69
CA GLN A 46 26.34 -13.05 5.02
C GLN A 46 25.00 -12.29 5.08
N ALA A 47 24.98 -11.04 5.55
CA ALA A 47 23.75 -10.25 5.52
C ALA A 47 23.36 -9.87 4.09
N THR A 48 22.06 -9.90 3.85
CA THR A 48 21.45 -9.46 2.59
C THR A 48 21.12 -7.97 2.65
N ILE A 49 21.10 -7.32 1.48
CA ILE A 49 20.62 -5.93 1.38
C ILE A 49 19.14 -5.79 1.79
N THR A 50 18.37 -6.87 1.66
CA THR A 50 16.97 -6.93 2.09
C THR A 50 16.83 -6.63 3.58
N GLU A 51 17.70 -7.19 4.42
CA GLU A 51 17.67 -6.97 5.87
C GLU A 51 17.94 -5.51 6.24
N ALA A 52 18.97 -4.89 5.63
CA ALA A 52 19.32 -3.50 5.87
C ALA A 52 18.19 -2.54 5.43
N ARG A 53 17.61 -2.77 4.25
CA ARG A 53 16.50 -1.95 3.75
C ARG A 53 15.21 -2.12 4.55
N LEU A 54 14.92 -3.32 5.07
CA LEU A 54 13.77 -3.53 5.97
C LEU A 54 13.91 -2.71 7.26
N LEU A 55 15.10 -2.73 7.86
CA LEU A 55 15.41 -1.95 9.06
C LEU A 55 15.24 -0.45 8.80
N LEU A 56 15.79 0.08 7.70
CA LEU A 56 15.61 1.49 7.33
C LEU A 56 14.13 1.83 7.12
N THR A 57 13.40 1.01 6.37
CA THR A 57 11.97 1.21 6.06
C THR A 57 11.12 1.38 7.32
N LEU A 58 11.45 0.63 8.37
CA LEU A 58 10.71 0.67 9.63
C LEU A 58 11.28 1.69 10.62
N GLY A 59 12.33 2.44 10.25
CA GLY A 59 12.82 3.62 10.96
C GLY A 59 14.16 3.46 11.66
N ALA A 60 14.98 2.46 11.33
CA ALA A 60 16.36 2.39 11.80
C ALA A 60 17.17 3.58 11.30
N ASN A 61 17.90 4.25 12.20
CA ASN A 61 18.79 5.35 11.86
C ASN A 61 20.11 4.80 11.25
N PRO A 62 20.47 5.18 10.01
CA PRO A 62 21.68 4.70 9.35
C PRO A 62 22.95 5.50 9.69
N GLU A 63 22.88 6.55 10.53
CA GLU A 63 24.00 7.46 10.87
C GLU A 63 25.29 6.69 11.26
N SER A 64 25.16 5.59 11.99
CA SER A 64 26.30 4.76 12.40
C SER A 64 27.12 4.20 11.22
N LEU A 65 26.51 4.06 10.05
CA LEU A 65 27.19 3.60 8.83
C LEU A 65 28.05 4.69 8.18
N TYR A 66 27.81 5.96 8.51
CA TYR A 66 28.54 7.10 7.92
C TYR A 66 29.68 7.59 8.82
N LYS A 67 29.69 7.22 10.10
CA LYS A 67 30.76 7.59 11.04
C LYS A 67 32.08 6.96 10.62
N ASP A 68 33.11 7.80 10.47
CA ASP A 68 34.48 7.40 10.09
C ASP A 68 34.54 6.53 8.81
N ASP A 69 33.62 6.75 7.87
CA ASP A 69 33.43 5.95 6.65
C ASP A 69 33.22 4.45 6.91
N TYR A 70 32.70 4.08 8.09
CA TYR A 70 32.54 2.68 8.51
C TYR A 70 31.80 1.82 7.48
N GLY A 71 30.67 2.31 6.96
CA GLY A 71 29.82 1.59 6.03
C GLY A 71 30.53 1.27 4.72
N GLN A 72 31.27 2.24 4.17
CA GLN A 72 32.04 2.08 2.93
C GLN A 72 33.24 1.15 3.13
N LYS A 73 34.02 1.33 4.21
CA LYS A 73 35.16 0.46 4.56
C LYS A 73 34.71 -0.99 4.73
N THR A 74 33.66 -1.22 5.50
CA THR A 74 33.07 -2.56 5.72
C THR A 74 32.60 -3.18 4.40
N LEU A 75 31.99 -2.39 3.50
CA LEU A 75 31.55 -2.90 2.21
C LEU A 75 32.74 -3.29 1.31
N MET A 76 33.81 -2.49 1.30
CA MET A 76 35.04 -2.82 0.55
C MET A 76 35.69 -4.09 1.09
N ASP A 77 35.81 -4.25 2.41
CA ASP A 77 36.29 -5.50 3.03
C ASP A 77 35.46 -6.72 2.63
N ARG A 78 34.13 -6.53 2.51
CA ARG A 78 33.21 -7.58 2.06
C ARG A 78 33.37 -7.93 0.58
N VAL A 79 33.68 -6.95 -0.27
CA VAL A 79 34.01 -7.17 -1.69
C VAL A 79 35.34 -7.90 -1.82
N ASP A 80 36.39 -7.45 -1.12
CA ASP A 80 37.73 -8.03 -1.18
C ASP A 80 37.76 -9.47 -0.65
N SER A 81 36.98 -9.75 0.39
CA SER A 81 36.80 -11.11 0.92
C SER A 81 35.93 -12.02 0.05
N GLY A 82 35.22 -11.47 -0.97
CA GLY A 82 34.29 -12.20 -1.83
C GLY A 82 32.93 -12.50 -1.21
N THR A 83 32.62 -11.90 -0.06
CA THR A 83 31.33 -12.03 0.65
C THR A 83 30.24 -11.12 0.08
N VAL A 84 30.61 -10.17 -0.79
CA VAL A 84 29.72 -9.43 -1.69
C VAL A 84 30.30 -9.51 -3.11
N CYS A 85 29.47 -9.84 -4.10
CA CYS A 85 29.91 -9.87 -5.50
C CYS A 85 29.61 -8.56 -6.24
N ASP A 86 30.18 -8.39 -7.43
CA ASP A 86 30.00 -7.23 -8.32
C ASP A 86 28.53 -6.92 -8.65
N LYS A 87 27.66 -7.92 -8.67
CA LYS A 87 26.22 -7.70 -8.91
C LYS A 87 25.49 -7.17 -7.68
N CYS A 88 25.93 -7.60 -6.49
CA CYS A 88 25.29 -7.22 -5.23
C CYS A 88 25.82 -5.89 -4.69
N VAL A 89 27.11 -5.59 -4.90
CA VAL A 89 27.73 -4.35 -4.40
C VAL A 89 26.97 -3.11 -4.88
N VAL A 90 26.42 -3.13 -6.10
CA VAL A 90 25.58 -2.04 -6.63
C VAL A 90 24.43 -1.69 -5.69
N LYS A 91 23.73 -2.69 -5.13
CA LYS A 91 22.60 -2.45 -4.21
C LYS A 91 23.04 -1.96 -2.83
N PHE A 92 24.25 -2.33 -2.39
CA PHE A 92 24.80 -1.85 -1.12
C PHE A 92 25.33 -0.41 -1.26
N ASN A 93 26.00 -0.08 -2.37
CA ASN A 93 26.40 1.29 -2.68
C ASN A 93 25.17 2.20 -2.78
N ASP A 94 24.15 1.76 -3.52
CA ASP A 94 22.86 2.46 -3.64
C ASP A 94 22.20 2.68 -2.26
N PHE A 95 22.31 1.72 -1.33
CA PHE A 95 21.86 1.95 0.04
C PHE A 95 22.67 3.01 0.77
N LEU A 96 24.01 2.97 0.72
CA LEU A 96 24.85 4.00 1.35
C LEU A 96 24.60 5.38 0.75
N GLU A 97 24.31 5.47 -0.55
CA GLU A 97 24.03 6.73 -1.24
C GLU A 97 22.74 7.39 -0.74
N TYR A 98 21.67 6.61 -0.52
CA TYR A 98 20.34 7.19 -0.27
C TYR A 98 19.80 6.97 1.15
N ALA A 99 20.35 6.06 1.96
CA ALA A 99 19.76 5.72 3.27
C ALA A 99 19.69 6.91 4.23
N GLY A 100 20.74 7.73 4.29
CA GLY A 100 20.75 8.97 5.09
C GLY A 100 19.64 9.93 4.71
N VAL A 101 19.52 10.27 3.41
CA VAL A 101 18.47 11.18 2.90
C VAL A 101 17.07 10.61 3.14
N ILE A 102 16.86 9.31 2.88
CA ILE A 102 15.56 8.66 3.16
C ILE A 102 15.20 8.79 4.63
N TYR A 103 16.16 8.57 5.54
CA TYR A 103 15.92 8.67 6.98
C TYR A 103 15.63 10.11 7.41
N GLU A 104 16.45 11.07 6.98
CA GLU A 104 16.31 12.49 7.29
C GLU A 104 14.93 13.02 6.86
N GLU A 105 14.54 12.75 5.62
CA GLU A 105 13.27 13.21 5.06
C GLU A 105 12.05 12.50 5.66
N MET A 106 12.21 11.26 6.16
CA MET A 106 11.13 10.50 6.79
C MET A 106 10.98 10.78 8.28
N CYS A 107 12.08 10.98 9.02
CA CYS A 107 12.10 10.89 10.47
C CYS A 107 12.67 12.11 11.20
N GLU A 108 13.44 12.98 10.53
CA GLU A 108 14.10 14.13 11.18
C GLU A 108 13.45 15.47 10.86
N GLN A 109 12.41 15.46 10.04
CA GLN A 109 11.64 16.67 9.73
C GLN A 109 10.85 17.17 10.95
N THR A 110 10.71 18.48 11.06
CA THR A 110 9.88 19.09 12.11
C THR A 110 8.40 18.87 11.80
N PRO A 111 7.64 18.20 12.68
CA PRO A 111 6.22 17.97 12.45
C PRO A 111 5.42 19.27 12.34
N ILE A 112 4.38 19.25 11.50
CA ILE A 112 3.43 20.38 11.43
C ILE A 112 2.66 20.52 12.75
N ASN A 113 2.39 21.76 13.16
CA ASN A 113 1.57 22.02 14.35
C ASN A 113 0.07 21.93 14.01
N ILE A 114 -0.59 20.86 14.41
CA ILE A 114 -2.04 20.67 14.28
C ILE A 114 -2.67 20.30 15.62
N VAL A 115 -3.94 20.66 15.80
CA VAL A 115 -4.70 20.27 16.98
C VAL A 115 -5.05 18.79 16.88
N ARG A 116 -4.33 17.94 17.63
CA ARG A 116 -4.55 16.49 17.64
C ARG A 116 -6.00 16.15 18.00
N GLY A 117 -6.62 15.25 17.24
CA GLY A 117 -8.01 14.82 17.44
C GLY A 117 -9.08 15.80 16.93
N ARG A 118 -8.69 16.97 16.40
CA ARG A 118 -9.64 17.89 15.77
C ARG A 118 -10.16 17.33 14.45
N LYS A 119 -11.48 17.30 14.27
CA LYS A 119 -12.11 16.98 12.99
C LYS A 119 -12.26 18.23 12.13
N CYS A 120 -12.19 18.05 10.81
CA CYS A 120 -12.36 19.14 9.84
C CYS A 120 -13.80 19.67 9.87
N THR A 121 -13.98 20.99 10.00
CA THR A 121 -15.32 21.61 10.01
C THR A 121 -15.80 22.05 8.63
N SER A 122 -14.90 22.16 7.64
CA SER A 122 -15.24 22.62 6.28
C SER A 122 -15.78 21.53 5.35
N GLY A 123 -15.69 20.26 5.76
CA GLY A 123 -16.13 19.10 4.98
C GLY A 123 -15.39 17.83 5.36
N LEU A 124 -15.75 16.73 4.73
CA LEU A 124 -15.10 15.43 4.91
C LEU A 124 -13.75 15.41 4.19
N LEU A 125 -12.77 14.75 4.80
CA LEU A 125 -11.48 14.47 4.17
C LEU A 125 -11.38 12.97 3.85
N PRO A 126 -11.74 12.52 2.63
CA PRO A 126 -11.58 11.15 2.19
C PRO A 126 -10.14 10.74 1.87
N LEU A 127 -9.81 9.49 2.20
CA LEU A 127 -8.61 8.77 1.75
C LEU A 127 -9.02 7.60 0.85
N CYS A 128 -8.66 7.67 -0.43
CA CYS A 128 -8.87 6.62 -1.43
C CYS A 128 -7.61 5.75 -1.59
N MET A 129 -7.76 4.44 -1.43
CA MET A 129 -6.67 3.46 -1.53
C MET A 129 -6.93 2.47 -2.67
N ASP A 130 -5.98 2.40 -3.60
CA ASP A 130 -6.13 1.62 -4.81
C ASP A 130 -5.99 0.09 -4.59
N GLY A 131 -6.51 -0.68 -5.54
CA GLY A 131 -6.23 -2.11 -5.66
C GLY A 131 -4.80 -2.40 -6.16
N GLY A 132 -4.35 -3.65 -6.03
CA GLY A 132 -3.01 -4.03 -6.52
C GLY A 132 -2.33 -5.26 -5.90
N GLY A 133 -3.04 -6.07 -5.09
CA GLY A 133 -2.46 -7.25 -4.42
C GLY A 133 -1.29 -6.90 -3.50
N MET A 134 -0.17 -7.63 -3.60
CA MET A 134 1.03 -7.41 -2.78
C MET A 134 1.71 -6.06 -2.99
N ARG A 135 1.36 -5.34 -4.07
CA ARG A 135 1.75 -3.94 -4.23
C ARG A 135 1.10 -3.00 -3.21
N GLY A 136 0.13 -3.45 -2.41
CA GLY A 136 -0.38 -2.71 -1.26
C GLY A 136 0.72 -2.31 -0.26
N LEU A 137 1.86 -3.01 -0.23
CA LEU A 137 3.06 -2.56 0.50
C LEU A 137 3.55 -1.18 0.06
N VAL A 138 3.39 -0.82 -1.21
CA VAL A 138 3.71 0.54 -1.72
C VAL A 138 2.82 1.57 -1.03
N SER A 139 1.52 1.31 -0.92
CA SER A 139 0.57 2.21 -0.26
C SER A 139 0.88 2.37 1.24
N VAL A 140 1.20 1.25 1.91
CA VAL A 140 1.64 1.28 3.31
C VAL A 140 2.90 2.12 3.49
N VAL A 141 3.91 1.95 2.64
CA VAL A 141 5.17 2.69 2.73
C VAL A 141 4.97 4.17 2.41
N CYS A 142 4.12 4.53 1.43
CA CYS A 142 3.78 5.92 1.14
C CYS A 142 3.12 6.59 2.35
N LEU A 143 2.14 5.94 2.97
CA LEU A 143 1.49 6.44 4.17
C LEU A 143 2.45 6.53 5.36
N LEU A 144 3.31 5.51 5.55
CA LEU A 144 4.30 5.47 6.62
C LEU A 144 5.29 6.63 6.50
N PHE A 145 5.85 6.82 5.31
CA PHE A 145 6.78 7.90 5.01
C PHE A 145 6.10 9.26 5.23
N ALA A 146 4.92 9.48 4.62
CA ALA A 146 4.18 10.72 4.75
C ALA A 146 3.81 11.03 6.20
N SER A 147 3.35 10.02 6.95
CA SER A 147 2.94 10.21 8.35
C SER A 147 4.12 10.62 9.22
N ARG A 148 5.25 9.92 9.12
CA ARG A 148 6.42 10.23 9.94
C ARG A 148 7.04 11.58 9.56
N ARG A 149 7.09 11.91 8.27
CA ARG A 149 7.56 13.22 7.79
C ARG A 149 6.69 14.36 8.30
N ILE A 150 5.37 14.25 8.10
CA ILE A 150 4.44 15.36 8.35
C ILE A 150 4.16 15.51 9.85
N LEU A 151 3.99 14.39 10.57
CA LEU A 151 3.46 14.37 11.93
C LEU A 151 4.45 13.84 12.98
N GLY A 152 5.60 13.30 12.58
CA GLY A 152 6.55 12.66 13.48
C GLY A 152 6.08 11.32 14.04
N ASP A 153 4.95 10.78 13.57
CA ASP A 153 4.33 9.57 14.08
C ASP A 153 3.55 8.81 12.98
N GLU A 154 2.75 7.80 13.34
CA GLU A 154 1.97 6.97 12.40
C GLU A 154 0.47 7.30 12.39
N THR A 155 0.07 8.49 12.87
CA THR A 155 -1.35 8.86 13.07
C THR A 155 -2.01 9.56 11.87
N LEU A 156 -1.32 9.73 10.75
CA LEU A 156 -1.84 10.44 9.56
C LEU A 156 -3.23 9.93 9.13
N VAL A 157 -3.44 8.61 9.18
CA VAL A 157 -4.70 8.01 8.72
C VAL A 157 -5.90 8.38 9.62
N ASN A 158 -5.64 8.82 10.85
CA ASN A 158 -6.69 9.18 11.82
C ASN A 158 -7.38 10.51 11.48
N TYR A 159 -6.81 11.31 10.58
CA TYR A 159 -7.39 12.60 10.14
C TYR A 159 -8.33 12.49 8.96
N PHE A 160 -8.51 11.28 8.41
CA PHE A 160 -9.46 11.03 7.32
C PHE A 160 -10.79 10.54 7.88
N ASP A 161 -11.87 11.24 7.55
CA ASP A 161 -13.23 10.92 8.00
C ASP A 161 -13.88 9.80 7.17
N TRP A 162 -13.32 9.52 6.00
CA TRP A 162 -13.88 8.60 5.04
C TRP A 162 -12.78 7.77 4.37
N LEU A 163 -12.75 6.47 4.65
CA LEU A 163 -11.81 5.53 4.06
C LEU A 163 -12.51 4.78 2.92
N ILE A 164 -11.92 4.85 1.73
CA ILE A 164 -12.39 4.16 0.54
C ILE A 164 -11.26 3.28 0.03
N GLY A 165 -11.53 1.99 -0.18
CA GLY A 165 -10.47 1.08 -0.61
C GLY A 165 -10.98 -0.06 -1.45
N THR A 166 -10.26 -0.39 -2.53
CA THR A 166 -10.58 -1.51 -3.44
C THR A 166 -9.57 -2.64 -3.29
N SER A 167 -10.02 -3.89 -3.23
CA SER A 167 -9.15 -5.07 -3.16
C SER A 167 -8.15 -4.93 -2.02
N THR A 168 -6.85 -4.93 -2.28
CA THR A 168 -5.84 -4.67 -1.24
C THR A 168 -6.03 -3.32 -0.52
N GLY A 169 -6.44 -2.27 -1.22
CA GLY A 169 -6.76 -0.98 -0.60
C GLY A 169 -7.92 -1.09 0.40
N SER A 170 -8.87 -2.01 0.20
CA SER A 170 -9.92 -2.28 1.19
C SER A 170 -9.35 -2.90 2.46
N MET A 171 -8.37 -3.81 2.34
CA MET A 171 -7.71 -4.42 3.49
C MET A 171 -6.92 -3.39 4.30
N LEU A 172 -6.23 -2.45 3.64
CA LEU A 172 -5.53 -1.36 4.30
C LEU A 172 -6.50 -0.36 4.96
N ALA A 173 -7.58 0.00 4.25
CA ALA A 173 -8.64 0.85 4.78
C ALA A 173 -9.25 0.25 6.05
N LEU A 174 -9.62 -1.03 6.03
CA LEU A 174 -10.24 -1.70 7.16
C LEU A 174 -9.25 -1.98 8.30
N SER A 175 -7.97 -2.25 7.99
CA SER A 175 -6.92 -2.41 9.01
C SER A 175 -6.69 -1.12 9.78
N THR A 176 -6.58 0.01 9.08
CA THR A 176 -6.41 1.33 9.70
C THR A 176 -7.71 1.84 10.33
N ALA A 177 -8.88 1.45 9.78
CA ALA A 177 -10.19 1.64 10.41
C ALA A 177 -10.24 1.01 11.81
N ASN A 178 -9.67 -0.20 11.93
CA ASN A 178 -9.55 -0.98 13.16
C ASN A 178 -8.39 -0.53 14.08
N GLY A 179 -7.87 0.69 13.89
CA GLY A 179 -6.86 1.27 14.78
C GLY A 179 -5.44 0.70 14.64
N ARG A 180 -5.16 -0.15 13.64
CA ARG A 180 -3.80 -0.65 13.40
C ARG A 180 -2.89 0.48 12.91
N THR A 181 -1.68 0.51 13.46
CA THR A 181 -0.58 1.38 13.01
C THR A 181 -0.13 1.01 11.59
N LEU A 182 0.60 1.92 10.94
CA LEU A 182 1.11 1.69 9.59
C LEU A 182 2.21 0.61 9.59
N SER A 183 3.01 0.53 10.66
CA SER A 183 3.95 -0.56 10.90
C SER A 183 3.25 -1.91 11.09
N GLU A 184 2.16 -1.98 11.85
CA GLU A 184 1.35 -3.21 11.96
C GLU A 184 0.74 -3.61 10.62
N CYS A 185 0.27 -2.64 9.83
CA CYS A 185 -0.18 -2.89 8.46
C CYS A 185 0.98 -3.45 7.61
N PHE A 186 2.18 -2.88 7.69
CA PHE A 186 3.36 -3.41 6.98
C PHE A 186 3.63 -4.87 7.35
N PHE A 187 3.63 -5.19 8.65
CA PHE A 187 3.84 -6.56 9.13
C PHE A 187 2.75 -7.51 8.66
N LEU A 188 1.50 -7.05 8.64
CA LEU A 188 0.38 -7.83 8.17
C LEU A 188 0.58 -8.23 6.69
N TYR A 189 0.87 -7.25 5.84
CA TYR A 189 1.14 -7.46 4.42
C TYR A 189 2.36 -8.37 4.21
N TRP A 190 3.44 -8.15 4.94
CA TRP A 190 4.64 -8.95 4.82
C TRP A 190 4.38 -10.43 5.16
N ASN A 191 3.56 -10.71 6.18
CA ASN A 191 3.26 -12.07 6.60
C ASN A 191 2.24 -12.75 5.67
N MET A 192 1.22 -12.03 5.20
CA MET A 192 0.16 -12.64 4.38
C MET A 192 0.64 -13.12 3.02
N LYS A 193 1.72 -12.54 2.47
CA LYS A 193 2.19 -12.88 1.11
C LYS A 193 2.43 -14.37 0.91
N ARG A 194 3.04 -15.05 1.90
CA ARG A 194 3.31 -16.50 1.86
C ARG A 194 2.16 -17.35 2.42
N GLN A 195 1.23 -16.73 3.15
CA GLN A 195 0.04 -17.43 3.61
C GLN A 195 -0.97 -17.54 2.47
N ILE A 196 -1.20 -16.44 1.74
CA ILE A 196 -2.23 -16.33 0.70
C ILE A 196 -1.74 -16.92 -0.63
N PHE A 197 -0.58 -16.50 -1.13
CA PHE A 197 -0.15 -16.84 -2.48
C PHE A 197 0.78 -18.05 -2.49
N LEU A 198 0.42 -19.05 -3.30
CA LEU A 198 1.23 -20.24 -3.51
C LEU A 198 2.22 -20.04 -4.66
N GLU A 199 3.38 -20.70 -4.57
CA GLU A 199 4.32 -20.77 -5.69
C GLU A 199 3.70 -21.53 -6.87
N GLY A 200 3.71 -20.92 -8.07
CA GLY A 200 3.13 -21.53 -9.26
C GLY A 200 2.93 -20.58 -10.45
N SER A 201 2.77 -21.17 -11.62
CA SER A 201 2.40 -20.48 -12.86
C SER A 201 0.88 -20.24 -12.92
N THR A 202 0.41 -19.31 -13.75
CA THR A 202 -1.04 -19.12 -13.97
C THR A 202 -1.73 -20.39 -14.47
N MET A 203 -1.02 -21.22 -15.27
CA MET A 203 -1.53 -22.51 -15.75
C MET A 203 -1.64 -23.56 -14.64
N SER A 204 -0.65 -23.63 -13.73
CA SER A 204 -0.76 -24.52 -12.57
C SER A 204 -1.85 -24.08 -11.60
N ARG A 205 -2.18 -22.79 -11.58
CA ARG A 205 -3.31 -22.26 -10.78
C ARG A 205 -4.67 -22.67 -11.33
N LEU A 206 -4.86 -22.57 -12.63
CA LEU A 206 -6.15 -22.82 -13.28
C LEU A 206 -6.43 -24.31 -13.55
N LEU A 207 -5.40 -25.16 -13.64
CA LEU A 207 -5.53 -26.59 -13.91
C LEU A 207 -5.40 -27.49 -12.66
N GLY A 208 -5.29 -26.90 -11.47
CA GLY A 208 -5.19 -27.65 -10.22
C GLY A 208 -5.87 -26.91 -9.06
N ASP A 209 -5.72 -27.43 -7.84
CA ASP A 209 -6.48 -26.96 -6.67
C ASP A 209 -5.94 -25.63 -6.07
N GLN A 210 -4.96 -24.97 -6.70
CA GLN A 210 -4.33 -23.79 -6.10
C GLN A 210 -5.33 -22.67 -5.86
N VAL A 211 -6.28 -22.42 -6.77
CA VAL A 211 -7.31 -21.37 -6.58
C VAL A 211 -8.15 -21.64 -5.33
N SER A 212 -8.58 -22.88 -5.11
CA SER A 212 -9.35 -23.27 -3.92
C SER A 212 -8.50 -23.22 -2.64
N VAL A 213 -7.22 -23.59 -2.70
CA VAL A 213 -6.31 -23.48 -1.53
C VAL A 213 -6.06 -22.02 -1.17
N GLN A 214 -5.72 -21.18 -2.15
CA GLN A 214 -5.50 -19.74 -1.93
C GLN A 214 -6.76 -19.06 -1.41
N THR A 215 -7.95 -19.49 -1.86
CA THR A 215 -9.25 -19.04 -1.35
C THR A 215 -9.41 -19.32 0.14
N ARG A 216 -9.15 -20.56 0.58
CA ARG A 216 -9.17 -20.90 2.01
C ARG A 216 -8.13 -20.11 2.80
N ASN A 217 -6.96 -19.88 2.21
CA ASN A 217 -5.88 -19.15 2.87
C ASN A 217 -6.24 -17.67 3.09
N ILE A 218 -6.80 -16.99 2.09
CA ILE A 218 -7.23 -15.59 2.26
C ILE A 218 -8.39 -15.47 3.25
N GLU A 219 -9.34 -16.40 3.25
CA GLU A 219 -10.44 -16.43 4.21
C GLU A 219 -9.94 -16.62 5.65
N LYS A 220 -8.96 -17.49 5.85
CA LYS A 220 -8.29 -17.66 7.14
C LYS A 220 -7.58 -16.37 7.56
N VAL A 221 -6.75 -15.79 6.69
CA VAL A 221 -6.02 -14.55 6.98
C VAL A 221 -6.99 -13.43 7.34
N LEU A 222 -8.08 -13.25 6.59
CA LEU A 222 -9.07 -12.22 6.87
C LEU A 222 -9.83 -12.49 8.18
N SER A 223 -10.10 -13.75 8.52
CA SER A 223 -10.70 -14.12 9.82
C SER A 223 -9.76 -13.84 10.99
N ASP A 224 -8.46 -14.07 10.83
CA ASP A 224 -7.45 -13.74 11.83
C ASP A 224 -7.23 -12.21 11.94
N CYS A 225 -7.43 -11.47 10.84
CA CYS A 225 -7.31 -10.01 10.83
C CYS A 225 -8.51 -9.31 11.45
N PHE A 226 -9.71 -9.81 11.15
CA PHE A 226 -10.97 -9.19 11.49
C PHE A 226 -11.92 -10.22 12.09
N PRO A 227 -11.62 -10.73 13.30
CA PRO A 227 -12.43 -11.77 13.92
C PRO A 227 -13.88 -11.34 14.19
N THR A 228 -14.10 -10.09 14.59
CA THR A 228 -15.38 -9.60 15.13
C THR A 228 -15.80 -8.22 14.62
N GLU A 229 -14.94 -7.55 13.85
CA GLU A 229 -15.09 -6.17 13.45
C GLU A 229 -16.16 -5.99 12.39
N THR A 230 -17.07 -5.06 12.65
CA THR A 230 -18.19 -4.75 11.75
C THR A 230 -18.18 -3.29 11.30
N PHE A 231 -18.89 -3.04 10.19
CA PHE A 231 -19.02 -1.72 9.58
C PHE A 231 -19.68 -0.71 10.53
N GLN A 232 -20.69 -1.12 11.30
CA GLN A 232 -21.36 -0.23 12.25
C GLN A 232 -20.49 0.17 13.45
N GLN A 233 -19.51 -0.64 13.83
CA GLN A 233 -18.58 -0.32 14.94
C GLN A 233 -17.59 0.79 14.58
N CYS A 234 -17.42 1.11 13.29
CA CYS A 234 -16.48 2.12 12.84
C CYS A 234 -17.07 3.54 12.91
N ASP A 235 -16.35 4.45 13.56
CA ASP A 235 -16.71 5.86 13.72
C ASP A 235 -16.37 6.75 12.50
N ARG A 236 -15.84 6.13 11.44
CA ARG A 236 -15.49 6.74 10.16
C ARG A 236 -16.33 6.13 9.04
N ARG A 237 -16.54 6.88 7.96
CA ARG A 237 -17.23 6.35 6.79
C ARG A 237 -16.33 5.33 6.09
N LEU A 238 -16.89 4.17 5.77
CA LEU A 238 -16.21 3.11 5.03
C LEU A 238 -16.91 2.89 3.70
N THR A 239 -16.14 2.74 2.63
CA THR A 239 -16.63 2.39 1.30
C THR A 239 -15.72 1.34 0.68
N VAL A 240 -16.26 0.15 0.46
CA VAL A 240 -15.54 -0.98 -0.13
C VAL A 240 -16.31 -1.47 -1.36
N PRO A 241 -15.82 -1.20 -2.58
CA PRO A 241 -16.48 -1.65 -3.81
C PRO A 241 -16.14 -3.11 -4.12
N ALA A 242 -17.11 -3.82 -4.69
CA ALA A 242 -16.97 -5.16 -5.26
C ALA A 242 -17.85 -5.28 -6.52
N LEU A 243 -17.61 -6.29 -7.35
CA LEU A 243 -18.44 -6.56 -8.53
C LEU A 243 -19.39 -7.73 -8.25
N ASP A 244 -20.69 -7.47 -8.24
CA ASP A 244 -21.73 -8.50 -8.15
C ASP A 244 -21.98 -9.11 -9.54
N ILE A 245 -21.70 -10.39 -9.66
CA ILE A 245 -21.85 -11.19 -10.88
C ILE A 245 -22.99 -12.22 -10.78
N SER A 246 -23.90 -12.08 -9.80
CA SER A 246 -25.05 -12.97 -9.69
C SER A 246 -25.99 -12.89 -10.90
N MET A 247 -26.04 -11.74 -11.58
CA MET A 247 -26.91 -11.48 -12.72
C MET A 247 -26.11 -10.82 -13.86
N ALA A 248 -26.61 -10.95 -15.10
CA ALA A 248 -26.11 -10.23 -16.26
C ALA A 248 -27.05 -9.04 -16.60
N PRO A 249 -26.53 -7.81 -16.82
CA PRO A 249 -25.12 -7.42 -16.68
C PRO A 249 -24.67 -7.39 -15.22
N ALA A 250 -23.37 -7.63 -14.99
CA ALA A 250 -22.76 -7.50 -13.66
C ALA A 250 -22.90 -6.07 -13.14
N ARG A 251 -23.00 -5.90 -11.81
CA ARG A 251 -23.28 -4.58 -11.20
C ARG A 251 -22.30 -4.28 -10.09
N LEU A 252 -21.86 -3.02 -10.03
CA LEU A 252 -21.10 -2.49 -8.90
C LEU A 252 -21.93 -2.65 -7.61
N HIS A 253 -21.33 -3.29 -6.61
CA HIS A 253 -21.82 -3.34 -5.24
C HIS A 253 -20.88 -2.51 -4.34
N ILE A 254 -21.45 -1.78 -3.38
CA ILE A 254 -20.69 -0.98 -2.42
C ILE A 254 -21.11 -1.41 -1.02
N PHE A 255 -20.17 -1.98 -0.28
CA PHE A 255 -20.29 -2.15 1.15
C PHE A 255 -19.96 -0.82 1.83
N ARG A 256 -20.85 -0.34 2.72
CA ARG A 256 -20.74 0.96 3.39
C ARG A 256 -21.49 1.00 4.72
N ASN A 257 -21.02 1.82 5.65
CA ASN A 257 -21.61 1.99 6.99
C ASN A 257 -22.39 3.31 7.14
N TYR A 258 -22.81 3.91 6.04
CA TYR A 258 -23.57 5.17 6.05
C TYR A 258 -24.79 5.09 5.13
N SER A 259 -25.81 5.87 5.47
CA SER A 259 -27.01 6.07 4.66
C SER A 259 -26.97 7.42 3.95
N PHE A 260 -27.62 7.51 2.80
CA PHE A 260 -27.86 8.79 2.12
C PHE A 260 -29.02 9.57 2.74
N THR A 261 -29.96 8.89 3.40
CA THR A 261 -31.19 9.50 3.94
C THR A 261 -31.22 9.62 5.45
N ARG A 262 -30.25 9.01 6.15
CA ARG A 262 -30.12 9.10 7.61
C ARG A 262 -28.78 9.78 7.98
N PRO A 263 -28.71 10.49 9.12
CA PRO A 263 -27.44 11.00 9.64
C PRO A 263 -26.39 9.89 9.80
N PHE A 264 -25.12 10.22 9.63
CA PHE A 264 -24.04 9.27 9.88
C PHE A 264 -24.00 8.89 11.37
N GLY A 265 -23.76 7.60 11.67
CA GLY A 265 -23.81 7.06 13.03
C GLY A 265 -25.22 6.68 13.52
N ALA A 266 -26.28 6.99 12.75
CA ALA A 266 -27.59 6.40 13.03
C ALA A 266 -27.52 4.88 12.80
N PRO A 267 -28.10 4.05 13.70
CA PRO A 267 -28.11 2.61 13.54
C PRO A 267 -28.68 2.21 12.17
N MET A 268 -27.94 1.37 11.46
CA MET A 268 -28.45 0.64 10.32
C MET A 268 -29.13 -0.64 10.84
N ASP A 269 -30.03 -1.23 10.06
CA ASP A 269 -30.69 -2.46 10.47
C ASP A 269 -29.61 -3.54 10.72
N GLU A 270 -29.69 -4.31 11.82
CA GLU A 270 -28.64 -5.26 12.21
C GLU A 270 -28.31 -6.26 11.09
N GLU A 271 -29.31 -6.67 10.31
CA GLU A 271 -29.21 -7.55 9.14
C GLU A 271 -28.34 -6.96 8.00
N GLN A 272 -28.09 -5.64 8.04
CA GLN A 272 -27.28 -4.91 7.08
C GLN A 272 -25.87 -4.62 7.59
N ASP A 273 -25.53 -5.00 8.84
CA ASP A 273 -24.16 -4.87 9.32
C ASP A 273 -23.25 -5.92 8.67
N VAL A 274 -22.13 -5.46 8.13
CA VAL A 274 -21.21 -6.28 7.34
C VAL A 274 -19.92 -6.43 8.14
N MET A 275 -19.37 -7.64 8.19
CA MET A 275 -18.06 -7.84 8.80
C MET A 275 -16.96 -7.33 7.89
N PHE A 276 -15.89 -6.78 8.48
CA PHE A 276 -14.72 -6.32 7.74
C PHE A 276 -14.14 -7.42 6.85
N LYS A 277 -14.04 -8.66 7.36
CA LYS A 277 -13.55 -9.81 6.58
C LYS A 277 -14.40 -10.10 5.35
N ASP A 278 -15.72 -9.95 5.42
CA ASP A 278 -16.62 -10.27 4.31
C ASP A 278 -16.51 -9.22 3.20
N ALA A 279 -16.51 -7.93 3.57
CA ALA A 279 -16.32 -6.84 2.62
C ALA A 279 -14.93 -6.90 1.95
N ALA A 280 -13.88 -7.17 2.74
CA ALA A 280 -12.52 -7.34 2.22
C ALA A 280 -12.44 -8.54 1.25
N ARG A 281 -13.00 -9.69 1.65
CA ARG A 281 -13.00 -10.92 0.84
C ARG A 281 -13.76 -10.74 -0.48
N ALA A 282 -14.89 -10.02 -0.45
CA ALA A 282 -15.65 -9.68 -1.64
C ALA A 282 -14.85 -8.77 -2.59
N SER A 283 -14.24 -7.72 -2.03
CA SER A 283 -13.47 -6.73 -2.80
C SER A 283 -12.17 -7.29 -3.37
N SER A 284 -11.56 -8.30 -2.73
CA SER A 284 -10.28 -8.89 -3.15
C SER A 284 -10.40 -10.22 -3.90
N ALA A 285 -11.61 -10.61 -4.32
CA ALA A 285 -11.90 -11.89 -4.98
C ALA A 285 -11.42 -11.93 -6.46
N ALA A 286 -10.12 -11.73 -6.68
CA ALA A 286 -9.53 -11.61 -8.01
C ALA A 286 -9.67 -12.93 -8.79
N PRO A 287 -10.37 -12.94 -9.94
CA PRO A 287 -10.46 -14.11 -10.79
C PRO A 287 -9.07 -14.62 -11.17
N THR A 288 -8.94 -15.93 -11.32
CA THR A 288 -7.66 -16.68 -11.49
C THR A 288 -6.78 -16.79 -10.24
N TYR A 289 -7.07 -16.05 -9.17
CA TYR A 289 -6.40 -16.17 -7.87
C TYR A 289 -7.30 -16.79 -6.81
N PHE A 290 -8.55 -16.37 -6.76
CA PHE A 290 -9.55 -16.78 -5.77
C PHE A 290 -10.86 -17.17 -6.44
N GLU A 291 -11.63 -18.01 -5.76
CA GLU A 291 -13.01 -18.29 -6.14
C GLU A 291 -13.90 -17.07 -5.86
N PRO A 292 -14.99 -16.87 -6.62
CA PRO A 292 -15.98 -15.85 -6.30
C PRO A 292 -16.50 -16.01 -4.87
N PHE A 293 -16.65 -14.90 -4.15
CA PHE A 293 -17.14 -14.92 -2.78
C PHE A 293 -18.67 -14.94 -2.75
N LEU A 294 -19.26 -15.91 -2.05
CA LEU A 294 -20.70 -16.01 -1.87
C LEU A 294 -21.11 -15.34 -0.56
N TYR A 295 -21.97 -14.33 -0.63
CA TYR A 295 -22.43 -13.61 0.56
C TYR A 295 -23.85 -13.12 0.36
N GLN A 296 -24.75 -13.46 1.30
CA GLN A 296 -26.18 -13.09 1.28
C GLN A 296 -26.86 -13.30 -0.09
N GLY A 297 -26.66 -14.49 -0.68
CA GLY A 297 -27.25 -14.85 -1.99
C GLY A 297 -26.62 -14.16 -3.20
N LYS A 298 -25.57 -13.36 -3.01
CA LYS A 298 -24.79 -12.71 -4.09
C LYS A 298 -23.47 -13.41 -4.33
N LYS A 299 -22.95 -13.25 -5.55
CA LYS A 299 -21.65 -13.76 -5.98
C LYS A 299 -20.75 -12.59 -6.35
N PHE A 300 -19.70 -12.39 -5.57
CA PHE A 300 -18.78 -11.27 -5.74
C PHE A 300 -17.45 -11.68 -6.35
N VAL A 301 -16.92 -10.83 -7.23
CA VAL A 301 -15.53 -10.84 -7.68
C VAL A 301 -14.89 -9.48 -7.38
N ASP A 302 -13.56 -9.42 -7.51
CA ASP A 302 -12.74 -8.26 -7.13
C ASP A 302 -13.28 -6.93 -7.68
N GLY A 303 -13.29 -5.91 -6.84
CA GLY A 303 -13.76 -4.57 -7.19
C GLY A 303 -12.91 -3.86 -8.24
N SER A 304 -11.66 -4.30 -8.45
CA SER A 304 -10.75 -3.74 -9.46
C SER A 304 -11.32 -3.75 -10.88
N PHE A 305 -12.20 -4.72 -11.20
CA PHE A 305 -12.88 -4.79 -12.51
C PHE A 305 -13.69 -3.56 -12.86
N VAL A 306 -14.15 -2.82 -11.86
CA VAL A 306 -15.03 -1.64 -12.04
C VAL A 306 -14.53 -0.40 -11.30
N ALA A 307 -13.60 -0.57 -10.35
CA ALA A 307 -13.24 0.48 -9.40
C ALA A 307 -11.82 0.31 -8.84
N ASN A 308 -10.82 -0.06 -9.65
CA ASN A 308 -9.45 -0.24 -9.16
C ASN A 308 -8.89 1.02 -8.47
N TYR A 309 -9.22 2.20 -9.01
CA TYR A 309 -9.01 3.52 -8.42
C TYR A 309 -10.36 4.04 -7.91
N PRO A 310 -10.68 3.93 -6.61
CA PRO A 310 -12.04 4.16 -6.14
C PRO A 310 -12.42 5.65 -6.01
N LEU A 311 -11.72 6.54 -6.71
CA LEU A 311 -12.00 7.99 -6.76
C LEU A 311 -13.38 8.27 -7.36
N ASN A 312 -13.73 7.62 -8.47
CA ASN A 312 -15.05 7.78 -9.08
C ASN A 312 -16.15 7.19 -8.20
N ILE A 313 -15.83 6.22 -7.33
CA ILE A 313 -16.76 5.70 -6.33
C ILE A 313 -17.03 6.76 -5.27
N LEU A 314 -16.00 7.42 -4.74
CA LEU A 314 -16.16 8.54 -3.81
C LEU A 314 -17.12 9.60 -4.39
N PHE A 315 -16.89 10.05 -5.62
CA PHE A 315 -17.73 11.07 -6.24
C PHE A 315 -19.16 10.60 -6.50
N LYS A 316 -19.35 9.36 -6.95
CA LYS A 316 -20.68 8.75 -7.09
C LYS A 316 -21.44 8.76 -5.75
N GLU A 317 -20.77 8.47 -4.65
CA GLU A 317 -21.38 8.48 -3.31
C GLU A 317 -21.73 9.91 -2.86
N VAL A 318 -20.84 10.88 -3.09
CA VAL A 318 -21.10 12.32 -2.84
C VAL A 318 -22.30 12.85 -3.64
N ASP A 319 -22.40 12.45 -4.91
CA ASP A 319 -23.55 12.79 -5.76
C ASP A 319 -24.83 12.11 -5.26
N SER A 320 -24.71 10.89 -4.73
CA SER A 320 -25.85 10.17 -4.15
C SER A 320 -26.37 10.83 -2.88
N PHE A 321 -25.48 11.34 -2.02
CA PHE A 321 -25.84 12.20 -0.89
C PHE A 321 -26.61 13.44 -1.34
N THR A 322 -26.11 14.12 -2.38
CA THR A 322 -26.75 15.33 -2.93
C THR A 322 -28.13 15.04 -3.51
N ARG A 323 -28.30 13.91 -4.21
CA ARG A 323 -29.60 13.49 -4.76
C ARG A 323 -30.67 13.16 -3.71
N HIS A 324 -30.29 12.89 -2.47
CA HIS A 324 -31.21 12.61 -1.36
C HIS A 324 -31.30 13.79 -0.38
N ASP A 325 -31.00 15.01 -0.84
CA ASP A 325 -31.04 16.26 -0.06
C ASP A 325 -30.17 16.23 1.23
N ASN A 326 -29.17 15.35 1.27
CA ASN A 326 -28.25 15.20 2.41
C ASN A 326 -26.82 15.54 1.98
N ARG A 327 -26.62 16.78 1.54
CA ARG A 327 -25.41 17.20 0.84
C ARG A 327 -24.16 17.11 1.74
N VAL A 328 -23.14 16.40 1.26
CA VAL A 328 -21.80 16.37 1.87
C VAL A 328 -20.84 17.30 1.11
N ARG A 329 -19.94 17.95 1.84
CA ARG A 329 -18.85 18.75 1.28
C ARG A 329 -17.54 18.01 1.48
N LEU A 330 -16.63 18.10 0.51
CA LEU A 330 -15.28 17.58 0.61
C LEU A 330 -14.32 18.73 0.94
N ALA A 331 -13.51 18.58 1.98
CA ALA A 331 -12.47 19.55 2.34
C ALA A 331 -11.20 19.39 1.50
N GLY A 332 -11.03 18.20 0.92
CA GLY A 332 -9.96 17.79 0.02
C GLY A 332 -10.15 16.31 -0.33
N VAL A 333 -9.34 15.78 -1.23
CA VAL A 333 -9.34 14.36 -1.58
C VAL A 333 -7.89 13.88 -1.63
N VAL A 334 -7.58 12.81 -0.89
CA VAL A 334 -6.26 12.20 -0.88
C VAL A 334 -6.35 10.79 -1.44
N SER A 335 -5.46 10.45 -2.36
CA SER A 335 -5.40 9.12 -2.99
C SER A 335 -4.00 8.53 -2.93
N ILE A 336 -3.91 7.28 -2.45
CA ILE A 336 -2.66 6.53 -2.30
C ILE A 336 -2.68 5.30 -3.20
N GLY A 337 -1.58 5.14 -3.93
CA GLY A 337 -1.47 4.18 -5.02
C GLY A 337 -0.69 2.95 -4.63
N THR A 338 -0.85 1.90 -5.43
CA THR A 338 -0.02 0.70 -5.36
C THR A 338 1.16 0.74 -6.35
N GLY A 339 1.42 1.91 -6.95
CA GLY A 339 2.53 2.20 -7.83
C GLY A 339 2.27 1.89 -9.31
N GLU A 340 2.94 2.66 -10.17
CA GLU A 340 2.77 2.73 -11.62
C GLU A 340 3.98 2.15 -12.35
N PRO A 341 3.80 1.24 -13.33
CA PRO A 341 4.91 0.80 -14.14
C PRO A 341 5.46 1.98 -14.97
N ALA A 342 6.75 1.97 -15.24
CA ALA A 342 7.33 2.94 -16.17
C ALA A 342 6.69 2.78 -17.56
N GLN A 343 6.45 3.90 -18.25
CA GLN A 343 5.97 3.88 -19.63
C GLN A 343 6.98 3.11 -20.48
N SER A 344 6.49 2.10 -21.22
CA SER A 344 7.32 1.27 -22.07
C SER A 344 6.56 0.90 -23.34
N GLU A 345 7.30 0.69 -24.43
CA GLU A 345 6.70 0.22 -25.68
C GLU A 345 6.12 -1.17 -25.52
N ARG A 346 4.82 -1.30 -25.84
CA ARG A 346 4.13 -2.59 -25.79
C ARG A 346 4.63 -3.48 -26.93
N LYS A 347 5.25 -4.60 -26.58
CA LYS A 347 5.62 -5.66 -27.54
C LYS A 347 4.40 -6.52 -27.89
N TYR A 348 3.46 -5.97 -28.65
CA TYR A 348 2.30 -6.72 -29.15
C TYR A 348 2.63 -7.35 -30.50
N LYS A 349 2.65 -8.69 -30.56
CA LYS A 349 2.87 -9.43 -31.81
C LYS A 349 1.61 -10.21 -32.18
N SER A 350 1.06 -9.93 -33.35
CA SER A 350 0.02 -10.71 -34.01
C SER A 350 0.61 -11.45 -35.23
N GLY A 351 -0.08 -12.49 -35.70
CA GLY A 351 0.33 -13.22 -36.91
C GLY A 351 -0.63 -14.35 -37.26
N THR A 352 -0.46 -14.91 -38.46
CA THR A 352 -1.39 -15.88 -39.06
C THR A 352 -1.10 -17.33 -38.68
N THR A 353 0.11 -17.65 -38.23
CA THR A 353 0.51 -19.00 -37.81
C THR A 353 -0.13 -19.39 -36.48
N ILE A 354 -0.31 -20.69 -36.23
CA ILE A 354 -0.86 -21.21 -34.96
C ILE A 354 -0.07 -20.70 -33.75
N ARG A 355 1.28 -20.69 -33.85
CA ARG A 355 2.16 -20.17 -32.80
C ARG A 355 1.99 -18.66 -32.57
N ALA A 356 1.77 -17.89 -33.64
CA ALA A 356 1.51 -16.46 -33.54
C ALA A 356 0.12 -16.19 -32.95
N LYS A 357 -0.91 -16.96 -33.32
CA LYS A 357 -2.25 -16.89 -32.71
C LYS A 357 -2.21 -17.22 -31.22
N ALA A 358 -1.46 -18.24 -30.80
CA ALA A 358 -1.27 -18.58 -29.39
C ALA A 358 -0.58 -17.46 -28.60
N LYS A 359 0.49 -16.86 -29.17
CA LYS A 359 1.14 -15.68 -28.57
C LYS A 359 0.19 -14.48 -28.50
N ASN A 360 -0.60 -14.25 -29.54
CA ASN A 360 -1.60 -13.19 -29.57
C ASN A 360 -2.65 -13.36 -28.46
N MET A 361 -3.16 -14.58 -28.25
CA MET A 361 -4.08 -14.87 -27.15
C MET A 361 -3.45 -14.62 -25.77
N ALA A 362 -2.18 -14.99 -25.59
CA ALA A 362 -1.46 -14.71 -24.34
C ALA A 362 -1.22 -13.20 -24.12
N HIS A 363 -0.92 -12.44 -25.19
CA HIS A 363 -0.81 -10.98 -25.09
C HIS A 363 -2.15 -10.32 -24.81
N LEU A 364 -3.23 -10.80 -25.41
CA LEU A 364 -4.59 -10.28 -25.20
C LEU A 364 -5.07 -10.55 -23.77
N SER A 365 -4.85 -11.76 -23.24
CA SER A 365 -5.19 -12.06 -21.84
C SER A 365 -4.40 -11.18 -20.87
N THR A 366 -3.11 -10.95 -21.15
CA THR A 366 -2.26 -10.03 -20.37
C THR A 366 -2.79 -8.60 -20.45
N LEU A 367 -3.17 -8.12 -21.64
CA LEU A 367 -3.75 -6.78 -21.82
C LEU A 367 -5.07 -6.64 -21.06
N ILE A 368 -5.96 -7.62 -21.12
CA ILE A 368 -7.23 -7.59 -20.37
C ILE A 368 -6.95 -7.55 -18.87
N LEU A 369 -6.05 -8.40 -18.37
CA LEU A 369 -5.63 -8.37 -16.96
C LEU A 369 -4.99 -7.03 -16.58
N GLU A 370 -4.21 -6.41 -17.45
CA GLU A 370 -3.62 -5.08 -17.23
C GLU A 370 -4.66 -3.95 -17.26
N GLN A 371 -5.74 -4.06 -18.04
CA GLN A 371 -6.80 -3.04 -18.04
C GLN A 371 -7.73 -3.21 -16.84
N VAL A 372 -8.00 -4.47 -16.45
CA VAL A 372 -8.87 -4.83 -15.33
C VAL A 372 -8.18 -4.65 -13.97
N VAL A 373 -6.90 -5.01 -13.87
CA VAL A 373 -6.11 -5.01 -12.62
C VAL A 373 -5.03 -3.92 -12.63
N GLY A 374 -4.72 -3.37 -13.81
CA GLY A 374 -3.78 -2.26 -13.95
C GLY A 374 -4.48 -0.92 -14.07
N GLN A 375 -3.85 0.00 -14.78
CA GLN A 375 -3.99 1.43 -14.48
C GLN A 375 -4.93 2.14 -15.43
N ASP A 376 -6.18 2.28 -14.98
CA ASP A 376 -7.09 3.29 -15.51
C ASP A 376 -6.69 4.67 -14.97
N LEU A 377 -5.63 5.25 -15.57
CA LEU A 377 -5.19 6.61 -15.26
C LEU A 377 -6.26 7.64 -15.63
N LEU A 378 -7.15 7.33 -16.57
CA LEU A 378 -8.26 8.22 -16.93
C LEU A 378 -9.21 8.41 -15.73
N ALA A 379 -9.46 7.38 -14.93
CA ALA A 379 -10.24 7.53 -13.70
C ALA A 379 -9.59 8.51 -12.69
N VAL A 380 -8.26 8.60 -12.66
CA VAL A 380 -7.52 9.55 -11.83
C VAL A 380 -7.59 10.96 -12.42
N GLU A 381 -7.36 11.10 -13.73
CA GLU A 381 -7.46 12.38 -14.45
C GLU A 381 -8.86 13.00 -14.31
N MET A 382 -9.92 12.21 -14.51
CA MET A 382 -11.30 12.66 -14.33
C MET A 382 -11.59 13.14 -12.90
N ALA A 383 -11.04 12.44 -11.90
CA ALA A 383 -11.18 12.80 -10.51
C ALA A 383 -10.45 14.11 -10.18
N GLU A 384 -9.25 14.29 -10.72
CA GLU A 384 -8.45 15.52 -10.57
C GLU A 384 -9.13 16.71 -11.23
N GLU A 385 -9.59 16.58 -12.48
CA GLU A 385 -10.32 17.61 -13.21
C GLU A 385 -11.60 18.01 -12.46
N ARG A 386 -12.34 17.03 -11.93
CA ARG A 386 -13.54 17.26 -11.13
C ARG A 386 -13.23 18.00 -9.83
N CYS A 387 -12.18 17.61 -9.13
CA CYS A 387 -11.69 18.34 -7.96
C CYS A 387 -11.37 19.80 -8.30
N HIS A 388 -10.60 20.02 -9.38
CA HIS A 388 -10.22 21.34 -9.85
C HIS A 388 -11.45 22.20 -10.19
N ALA A 389 -12.41 21.66 -10.95
CA ALA A 389 -13.64 22.36 -11.32
C ALA A 389 -14.49 22.80 -10.12
N HIS A 390 -14.40 22.08 -9.00
CA HIS A 390 -15.12 22.37 -7.77
C HIS A 390 -14.26 23.03 -6.68
N ASN A 391 -13.02 23.44 -6.98
CA ASN A 391 -12.06 24.00 -6.02
C ASN A 391 -11.81 23.09 -4.80
N ILE A 392 -11.80 21.78 -5.01
CA ILE A 392 -11.50 20.78 -4.00
C ILE A 392 -10.00 20.44 -4.12
N PRO A 393 -9.18 20.61 -3.06
CA PRO A 393 -7.79 20.19 -3.08
C PRO A 393 -7.68 18.69 -3.39
N PHE A 394 -6.83 18.31 -4.33
CA PHE A 394 -6.58 16.91 -4.71
C PHE A 394 -5.11 16.59 -4.54
N ILE A 395 -4.81 15.48 -3.86
CA ILE A 395 -3.43 14.99 -3.66
C ILE A 395 -3.38 13.52 -4.02
N ARG A 396 -2.43 13.17 -4.86
CA ARG A 396 -2.19 11.80 -5.33
C ARG A 396 -0.74 11.40 -5.07
N ILE A 397 -0.53 10.38 -4.24
CA ILE A 397 0.80 9.80 -4.01
C ILE A 397 0.82 8.39 -4.63
N SER A 398 1.52 8.27 -5.75
CA SER A 398 1.60 7.06 -6.58
C SER A 398 3.01 6.90 -7.17
N PRO A 399 3.88 6.08 -6.56
CA PRO A 399 5.24 5.91 -7.03
C PRO A 399 5.33 5.33 -8.44
N LYS A 400 6.18 5.90 -9.29
CA LYS A 400 6.44 5.39 -10.64
C LYS A 400 7.59 4.39 -10.66
N GLY A 401 7.62 3.53 -11.68
CA GLY A 401 8.64 2.48 -11.84
C GLY A 401 8.31 1.15 -11.14
N ILE A 402 7.09 1.00 -10.59
CA ILE A 402 6.68 -0.21 -9.91
C ILE A 402 6.19 -1.26 -10.92
N ASN A 403 7.07 -2.22 -11.22
CA ASN A 403 6.77 -3.34 -12.13
C ASN A 403 6.88 -4.69 -11.40
N VAL A 404 6.06 -4.86 -10.36
CA VAL A 404 5.97 -6.09 -9.58
C VAL A 404 4.59 -6.72 -9.74
N ARG A 405 4.56 -8.04 -9.93
CA ARG A 405 3.28 -8.77 -10.01
C ARG A 405 2.50 -8.66 -8.70
N ILE A 406 1.18 -8.63 -8.81
CA ILE A 406 0.27 -8.52 -7.66
C ILE A 406 0.35 -9.71 -6.67
N ASP A 407 0.96 -10.83 -7.07
CA ASP A 407 1.11 -12.07 -6.30
C ASP A 407 2.57 -12.36 -5.93
N GLN A 408 3.43 -11.32 -5.93
CA GLN A 408 4.84 -11.50 -5.62
C GLN A 408 5.05 -11.88 -4.15
N ILE A 409 5.81 -12.95 -3.90
CA ILE A 409 6.12 -13.43 -2.56
C ILE A 409 7.62 -13.38 -2.21
N ASP A 410 8.49 -13.17 -3.20
CA ASP A 410 9.94 -13.10 -3.00
C ASP A 410 10.32 -11.85 -2.22
N ASP A 411 10.99 -12.04 -1.07
CA ASP A 411 11.39 -10.96 -0.16
C ASP A 411 12.30 -9.93 -0.86
N GLY A 412 13.21 -10.38 -1.71
CA GLY A 412 14.15 -9.51 -2.43
C GLY A 412 13.44 -8.60 -3.42
N LYS A 413 12.52 -9.15 -4.22
CA LYS A 413 11.74 -8.38 -5.21
C LYS A 413 10.77 -7.40 -4.56
N LEU A 414 10.12 -7.79 -3.46
CA LEU A 414 9.26 -6.87 -2.71
C LEU A 414 10.09 -5.75 -2.07
N MET A 415 11.28 -6.05 -1.58
CA MET A 415 12.16 -5.04 -1.01
C MET A 415 12.77 -4.12 -2.09
N ASP A 416 13.04 -4.62 -3.30
CA ASP A 416 13.41 -3.76 -4.44
C ASP A 416 12.27 -2.80 -4.83
N MET A 417 11.01 -3.26 -4.75
CA MET A 417 9.82 -2.44 -4.96
C MET A 417 9.66 -1.34 -3.89
N ILE A 418 9.79 -1.70 -2.62
CA ILE A 418 9.73 -0.76 -1.50
C ILE A 418 10.89 0.24 -1.60
N TRP A 419 12.09 -0.20 -1.97
CA TRP A 419 13.22 0.69 -2.18
C TRP A 419 12.97 1.70 -3.31
N THR A 420 12.47 1.22 -4.45
CA THR A 420 12.05 2.09 -5.58
C THR A 420 11.01 3.12 -5.12
N THR A 421 10.09 2.71 -4.24
CA THR A 421 9.09 3.60 -3.65
C THR A 421 9.74 4.70 -2.79
N GLN A 422 10.69 4.36 -1.92
CA GLN A 422 11.40 5.33 -1.09
C GLN A 422 12.22 6.32 -1.92
N LEU A 423 12.94 5.84 -2.93
CA LEU A 423 13.67 6.70 -3.87
C LEU A 423 12.73 7.66 -4.61
N TRP A 424 11.56 7.17 -5.04
CA TRP A 424 10.57 8.04 -5.67
C TRP A 424 10.04 9.10 -4.69
N LEU A 425 9.79 8.74 -3.43
CA LEU A 425 9.27 9.67 -2.41
C LEU A 425 10.25 10.82 -2.14
N ILE A 426 11.55 10.54 -1.96
CA ILE A 426 12.55 11.60 -1.76
C ILE A 426 12.75 12.48 -3.00
N GLN A 427 12.44 11.98 -4.20
CA GLN A 427 12.46 12.77 -5.43
C GLN A 427 11.17 13.59 -5.64
N ASN A 428 10.10 13.29 -4.91
CA ASN A 428 8.77 13.87 -5.08
C ASN A 428 8.19 14.39 -3.76
N LEU A 429 9.06 14.90 -2.86
CA LEU A 429 8.68 15.39 -1.53
C LEU A 429 7.56 16.42 -1.57
N ARG A 430 7.50 17.25 -2.62
CA ARG A 430 6.44 18.24 -2.83
C ARG A 430 5.03 17.65 -2.77
N GLU A 431 4.80 16.43 -3.26
CA GLU A 431 3.47 15.81 -3.18
C GLU A 431 3.10 15.40 -1.75
N VAL A 432 4.10 15.02 -0.94
CA VAL A 432 3.94 14.75 0.49
C VAL A 432 3.75 16.06 1.26
N ASP A 433 4.52 17.09 0.93
CA ASP A 433 4.45 18.39 1.61
C ASP A 433 3.11 19.10 1.35
N LYS A 434 2.55 18.99 0.13
CA LYS A 434 1.17 19.45 -0.17
C LYS A 434 0.12 18.81 0.76
N LEU A 435 0.32 17.55 1.16
CA LEU A 435 -0.54 16.89 2.14
C LEU A 435 -0.39 17.51 3.53
N GLY A 436 0.84 17.79 3.95
CA GLY A 436 1.11 18.52 5.18
C GLY A 436 0.47 19.92 5.18
N GLU A 437 0.61 20.67 4.08
CA GLU A 437 0.00 21.99 3.90
C GLU A 437 -1.53 21.94 3.98
N LEU A 438 -2.16 20.96 3.33
CA LEU A 438 -3.61 20.76 3.39
C LEU A 438 -4.06 20.48 4.82
N LEU A 439 -3.41 19.54 5.51
CA LEU A 439 -3.76 19.19 6.90
C LEU A 439 -3.55 20.38 7.84
N PHE A 440 -2.43 21.09 7.70
CA PHE A 440 -2.15 22.30 8.48
C PHE A 440 -3.25 23.35 8.27
N LYS A 441 -3.63 23.62 7.01
CA LYS A 441 -4.70 24.58 6.68
C LYS A 441 -6.05 24.18 7.30
N LEU A 442 -6.37 22.89 7.34
CA LEU A 442 -7.65 22.39 7.83
C LEU A 442 -7.70 22.24 9.36
N LEU A 443 -6.58 21.93 10.01
CA LEU A 443 -6.56 21.43 11.40
C LEU A 443 -5.73 22.27 12.38
N SER A 444 -4.92 23.22 11.91
CA SER A 444 -4.20 24.16 12.78
C SER A 444 -5.14 25.06 13.57
N ASP A 445 -4.67 25.53 14.73
CA ASP A 445 -5.41 26.52 15.51
C ASP A 445 -5.57 27.82 14.69
N PRO A 446 -6.80 28.34 14.47
CA PRO A 446 -7.01 29.59 13.75
C PRO A 446 -6.24 30.77 14.33
N ASP A 447 -6.00 30.76 15.65
CA ASP A 447 -5.29 31.80 16.38
C ASP A 447 -3.76 31.66 16.29
N ASP A 448 -3.24 30.51 15.85
CA ASP A 448 -1.79 30.28 15.67
C ASP A 448 -1.21 31.15 14.54
N ARG A 449 -2.05 31.69 13.64
CA ARG A 449 -1.64 32.68 12.63
C ARG A 449 -1.11 33.98 13.25
N LYS A 450 -1.42 34.28 14.52
CA LYS A 450 -0.88 35.46 15.24
C LYS A 450 0.50 35.21 15.88
N ARG A 451 1.03 33.99 15.82
CA ARG A 451 2.35 33.62 16.36
C ARG A 451 3.25 33.01 15.28
N ARG A 452 3.52 33.74 14.20
CA ARG A 452 4.69 33.43 13.35
C ARG A 452 5.62 34.65 13.26
N SER A 453 6.52 34.73 14.23
CA SER A 453 7.83 35.35 14.05
C SER A 453 8.79 34.25 13.61
N ASN A 454 9.29 34.37 12.38
CA ASN A 454 10.51 33.78 11.84
C ASN A 454 10.68 32.26 11.88
N THR A 455 10.08 31.53 10.93
CA THR A 455 10.83 30.54 10.12
C THR A 455 10.05 30.16 8.86
N VAL A 456 10.79 29.94 7.78
CA VAL A 456 10.40 29.75 6.37
C VAL A 456 9.88 28.32 6.16
N LEU A 457 8.87 28.18 5.31
CA LEU A 457 8.26 26.92 4.84
C LEU A 457 9.27 25.98 4.19
#